data_AF-A0A848LPS8-F1
#
_entry.id   AF-A0A848LPS8-F1
#
_cell.length_a   1.000
_cell.length_b   1.000
_cell.length_c   1.000
_cell.angle_alpha   90.00
_cell.angle_beta   90.00
_cell.angle_gamma   90.00
#
_symmetry.space_group_name_H-M   'P 1'
#
loop_
_entity.id
_entity.type
_entity.pdbx_description
1 polymer ?
#
loop_
_entity_poly.entity_id
_entity_poly.type
_entity_poly.pdbx_seq_one_letter_code
_entity_poly.pdbx_strand_id
1 'polypeptide(L)'
;MNARFLLLLFALIPFAGSAQEGEPKPGMYEIFIVGGGKTEAEARAAIDKLKEKVLWVRLVDGSGYVGVHASDDFPGLKKGLHIAVLGMCRAGKGADNSDLLKALKALAPGTYSKRIKGQYGDPCPPSGAFTPPDAEEKPYLDRIGKEPKSADAFYAYALYLKESSRLKEAQVMADHALELAPQHEDAKALAQMLMVLLTD
;
A
#
# COMPACT_ATOMS: atom_id res chain seq x y z
N MET A 1 -49.18 45.73 34.00
CA MET A 1 -49.14 46.20 32.59
C MET A 1 -47.70 46.22 32.13
N ASN A 2 -47.32 45.26 31.28
CA ASN A 2 -46.59 45.47 30.02
C ASN A 2 -46.05 44.12 29.52
N ALA A 3 -46.79 43.59 28.55
CA ALA A 3 -46.34 42.56 27.65
C ALA A 3 -45.16 43.07 26.80
N ARG A 4 -44.26 42.16 26.41
CA ARG A 4 -44.06 41.85 24.98
C ARG A 4 -43.05 40.71 24.80
N PHE A 5 -43.59 39.66 24.19
CA PHE A 5 -42.92 38.61 23.43
C PHE A 5 -41.72 39.11 22.62
N LEU A 6 -40.62 38.35 22.67
CA LEU A 6 -39.63 38.32 21.60
C LEU A 6 -39.16 36.88 21.39
N LEU A 7 -39.88 36.20 20.51
CA LEU A 7 -39.49 35.01 19.76
C LEU A 7 -38.37 35.40 18.79
N LEU A 8 -37.18 34.81 18.88
CA LEU A 8 -36.21 34.81 17.78
C LEU A 8 -35.45 33.47 17.70
N LEU A 9 -35.87 32.70 16.69
CA LEU A 9 -35.11 31.82 15.81
C LEU A 9 -34.08 30.84 16.42
N PHE A 10 -34.55 29.60 16.63
CA PHE A 10 -33.71 28.42 16.41
C PHE A 10 -33.36 28.35 14.92
N ALA A 11 -32.13 28.73 14.57
CA ALA A 11 -31.56 28.41 13.27
C ALA A 11 -31.37 26.89 13.19
N LEU A 12 -32.25 26.24 12.43
CA LEU A 12 -32.05 24.89 11.93
C LEU A 12 -30.80 24.93 11.03
N ILE A 13 -29.64 24.57 11.59
CA ILE A 13 -28.46 24.28 10.79
C ILE A 13 -28.75 22.94 10.09
N PRO A 14 -28.88 22.90 8.75
CA PRO A 14 -28.92 21.63 8.07
C PRO A 14 -27.56 20.98 8.27
N PHE A 15 -27.55 19.80 8.91
CA PHE A 15 -26.43 18.88 8.86
C PHE A 15 -26.12 18.64 7.38
N ALA A 16 -25.12 19.35 6.87
CA ALA A 16 -24.48 18.98 5.62
C ALA A 16 -24.03 17.54 5.79
N GLY A 17 -24.57 16.67 4.93
CA GLY A 17 -24.41 15.23 5.03
C GLY A 17 -22.94 14.87 5.22
N SER A 18 -22.71 13.95 6.15
CA SER A 18 -21.51 13.14 6.15
C SER A 18 -21.24 12.73 4.71
N ALA A 19 -20.13 13.20 4.15
CA ALA A 19 -19.61 12.66 2.90
C ALA A 19 -19.48 11.15 3.13
N GLN A 20 -20.44 10.39 2.62
CA GLN A 20 -20.24 8.97 2.40
C GLN A 20 -19.05 8.91 1.46
N GLU A 21 -17.90 8.53 2.02
CA GLU A 21 -16.74 8.06 1.28
C GLU A 21 -17.26 6.92 0.41
N GLY A 22 -17.64 7.26 -0.82
CA GLY A 22 -18.39 6.38 -1.68
C GLY A 22 -17.59 5.12 -1.90
N GLU A 23 -18.16 3.98 -1.53
CA GLU A 23 -17.61 2.65 -1.77
C GLU A 23 -16.87 2.61 -3.14
N PRO A 24 -15.58 2.24 -3.17
CA PRO A 24 -14.76 2.38 -4.37
C PRO A 24 -15.38 1.65 -5.57
N LYS A 25 -15.87 2.40 -6.56
CA LYS A 25 -16.58 1.82 -7.72
C LYS A 25 -15.81 0.64 -8.35
N PRO A 26 -16.49 -0.46 -8.71
CA PRO A 26 -15.86 -1.63 -9.33
C PRO A 26 -14.99 -1.23 -10.52
N GLY A 27 -13.74 -1.67 -10.50
CA GLY A 27 -12.73 -1.37 -11.50
C GLY A 27 -12.09 -2.64 -12.05
N MET A 28 -11.29 -2.46 -13.09
CA MET A 28 -10.36 -3.49 -13.55
C MET A 28 -9.08 -3.39 -12.74
N TYR A 29 -8.59 -4.51 -12.25
CA TYR A 29 -7.34 -4.62 -11.50
C TYR A 29 -6.45 -5.66 -12.15
N GLU A 30 -5.15 -5.44 -12.06
CA GLU A 30 -4.14 -6.41 -12.38
C GLU A 30 -3.59 -6.99 -11.07
N ILE A 31 -3.91 -8.25 -10.78
CA ILE A 31 -3.42 -8.97 -9.60
C ILE A 31 -2.11 -9.67 -9.93
N PHE A 32 -1.12 -9.57 -9.06
CA PHE A 32 0.19 -10.23 -9.20
C PHE A 32 0.28 -11.44 -8.29
N ILE A 33 0.48 -12.62 -8.87
CA ILE A 33 0.47 -13.91 -8.17
C ILE A 33 1.81 -14.62 -8.38
N VAL A 34 2.52 -14.91 -7.29
CA VAL A 34 3.86 -15.53 -7.31
C VAL A 34 3.83 -17.05 -7.21
N GLY A 35 2.67 -17.61 -6.82
CA GLY A 35 2.46 -19.04 -6.74
C GLY A 35 1.11 -19.37 -6.15
N GLY A 36 0.85 -20.66 -5.98
CA GLY A 36 -0.40 -21.16 -5.44
C GLY A 36 -0.53 -22.66 -5.62
N GLY A 37 -1.53 -23.24 -4.96
CA GLY A 37 -1.74 -24.68 -4.95
C GLY A 37 -3.10 -25.06 -4.39
N LYS A 38 -3.29 -26.36 -4.14
CA LYS A 38 -4.50 -26.89 -3.51
C LYS A 38 -4.52 -26.63 -2.00
N THR A 39 -3.38 -26.31 -1.41
CA THR A 39 -3.24 -26.09 0.03
C THR A 39 -2.69 -24.69 0.31
N GLU A 40 -3.04 -24.15 1.48
CA GLU A 40 -2.48 -22.88 1.94
C GLU A 40 -0.95 -22.93 2.07
N ALA A 41 -0.41 -24.09 2.48
CA ALA A 41 1.02 -24.31 2.65
C ALA A 41 1.81 -24.13 1.34
N GLU A 42 1.27 -24.57 0.21
CA GLU A 42 1.90 -24.39 -1.11
C GLU A 42 1.97 -22.91 -1.50
N ALA A 43 0.89 -22.15 -1.26
CA ALA A 43 0.88 -20.72 -1.50
C ALA A 43 1.83 -19.99 -0.54
N ARG A 44 1.82 -20.35 0.74
CA ARG A 44 2.72 -19.76 1.75
C ARG A 44 4.19 -19.99 1.40
N ALA A 45 4.54 -21.19 0.96
CA ALA A 45 5.91 -21.52 0.55
C ALA A 45 6.38 -20.67 -0.64
N ALA A 46 5.50 -20.28 -1.55
CA ALA A 46 5.85 -19.37 -2.66
C ALA A 46 6.19 -17.96 -2.15
N ILE A 47 5.43 -17.46 -1.17
CA ILE A 47 5.74 -16.19 -0.49
C ILE A 47 7.05 -16.29 0.28
N ASP A 48 7.26 -17.35 1.07
CA ASP A 48 8.45 -17.50 1.91
C ASP A 48 9.74 -17.55 1.09
N LYS A 49 9.73 -18.26 -0.05
CA LYS A 49 10.86 -18.24 -1.01
C LYS A 49 11.14 -16.85 -1.59
N LEU A 50 10.11 -16.02 -1.73
CA LEU A 50 10.28 -14.64 -2.14
C LEU A 50 10.81 -13.76 -0.99
N LYS A 51 10.48 -14.09 0.27
CA LYS A 51 11.04 -13.41 1.46
C LYS A 51 12.54 -13.42 1.56
N GLU A 52 13.15 -14.49 1.09
CA GLU A 52 14.61 -14.60 1.06
C GLU A 52 15.26 -13.65 0.04
N LYS A 53 14.50 -13.13 -0.92
CA LYS A 53 15.01 -12.37 -2.07
C LYS A 53 14.54 -10.93 -2.15
N VAL A 54 13.52 -10.58 -1.35
CA VAL A 54 12.82 -9.30 -1.41
C VAL A 54 12.81 -8.67 -0.05
N LEU A 55 12.91 -7.35 -0.01
CA LEU A 55 12.86 -6.59 1.22
C LEU A 55 11.41 -6.25 1.56
N TRP A 56 10.83 -7.05 2.46
CA TRP A 56 9.41 -6.99 2.83
C TRP A 56 8.98 -5.68 3.47
N VAL A 57 9.93 -4.91 3.99
CA VAL A 57 9.70 -3.54 4.45
C VAL A 57 9.16 -2.61 3.34
N ARG A 58 9.43 -2.89 2.07
CA ARG A 58 8.86 -2.13 0.95
C ARG A 58 7.45 -2.59 0.56
N LEU A 59 6.98 -3.68 1.16
CA LEU A 59 5.65 -4.24 0.98
C LEU A 59 4.73 -3.90 2.16
N VAL A 60 5.17 -3.04 3.09
CA VAL A 60 4.49 -2.78 4.36
C VAL A 60 3.03 -2.39 4.12
N ASP A 61 2.20 -3.10 4.86
CA ASP A 61 0.76 -3.29 4.69
C ASP A 61 -0.04 -1.99 4.82
N GLY A 62 -0.31 -1.34 3.70
CA GLY A 62 -1.45 -0.42 3.58
C GLY A 62 -2.68 -1.06 2.93
N SER A 63 -2.50 -2.18 2.22
CA SER A 63 -3.53 -2.71 1.32
C SER A 63 -4.19 -3.99 1.79
N GLY A 64 -3.55 -4.80 2.64
CA GLY A 64 -4.08 -6.09 3.10
C GLY A 64 -4.11 -7.18 2.02
N TYR A 65 -3.53 -6.95 0.83
CA TYR A 65 -3.55 -7.91 -0.27
C TYR A 65 -2.25 -8.69 -0.45
N VAL A 66 -1.15 -8.31 0.20
CA VAL A 66 0.06 -9.12 0.20
C VAL A 66 -0.15 -10.31 1.14
N GLY A 67 -0.22 -11.52 0.61
CA GLY A 67 -0.52 -12.68 1.44
C GLY A 67 -1.06 -13.88 0.70
N VAL A 68 -1.50 -14.86 1.46
CA VAL A 68 -2.20 -16.04 0.94
C VAL A 68 -3.69 -15.77 0.98
N HIS A 69 -4.36 -15.98 -0.14
CA HIS A 69 -5.81 -15.77 -0.28
C HIS A 69 -6.45 -16.96 -0.99
N ALA A 70 -7.77 -17.12 -0.83
CA ALA A 70 -8.52 -18.06 -1.64
C ALA A 70 -8.72 -17.48 -3.04
N SER A 71 -8.54 -18.31 -4.07
CA SER A 71 -8.80 -17.90 -5.46
C SER A 71 -10.25 -17.48 -5.71
N ASP A 72 -11.15 -17.94 -4.85
CA ASP A 72 -12.60 -17.78 -4.96
C ASP A 72 -13.03 -16.34 -4.65
N ASP A 73 -12.20 -15.59 -3.91
CA ASP A 73 -12.40 -14.19 -3.56
C ASP A 73 -12.15 -13.24 -4.75
N PHE A 74 -11.60 -13.77 -5.86
CA PHE A 74 -11.21 -12.99 -7.03
C PHE A 74 -11.94 -13.46 -8.30
N PRO A 75 -12.97 -12.72 -8.75
CA PRO A 75 -13.70 -13.04 -9.97
C PRO A 75 -12.78 -13.15 -11.19
N GLY A 76 -12.88 -14.30 -11.88
CA GLY A 76 -12.08 -14.60 -13.07
C GLY A 76 -10.86 -15.49 -12.80
N LEU A 77 -10.51 -15.77 -11.53
CA LEU A 77 -9.51 -16.78 -11.20
C LEU A 77 -10.11 -18.21 -11.20
N LYS A 78 -9.23 -19.21 -11.30
CA LYS A 78 -9.62 -20.61 -11.20
C LYS A 78 -9.94 -20.92 -9.74
N LYS A 79 -11.17 -21.37 -9.48
CA LYS A 79 -11.66 -21.67 -8.13
C LYS A 79 -10.99 -22.88 -7.48
N GLY A 80 -11.07 -22.95 -6.16
CA GLY A 80 -10.59 -24.06 -5.33
C GLY A 80 -9.08 -24.11 -5.14
N LEU A 81 -8.39 -22.96 -5.24
CA LEU A 81 -6.95 -22.84 -5.03
C LEU A 81 -6.64 -21.83 -3.92
N HIS A 82 -5.50 -22.01 -3.27
CA HIS A 82 -4.85 -20.97 -2.48
C HIS A 82 -3.81 -20.29 -3.34
N ILE A 83 -3.81 -18.95 -3.37
CA ILE A 83 -2.91 -18.15 -4.19
C ILE A 83 -2.07 -17.23 -3.31
N ALA A 84 -0.81 -17.06 -3.67
CA ALA A 84 0.11 -16.11 -3.07
C ALA A 84 0.10 -14.81 -3.86
N VAL A 85 -0.56 -13.80 -3.31
CA VAL A 85 -0.76 -12.48 -3.92
C VAL A 85 0.28 -11.52 -3.37
N LEU A 86 0.88 -10.72 -4.26
CA LEU A 86 1.89 -9.71 -3.91
C LEU A 86 1.37 -8.27 -3.98
N GLY A 87 0.11 -8.10 -4.37
CA GLY A 87 -0.54 -6.82 -4.56
C GLY A 87 -1.38 -6.80 -5.83
N MET A 88 -2.06 -5.69 -6.05
CA MET A 88 -2.84 -5.47 -7.27
C MET A 88 -2.95 -3.99 -7.61
N CYS A 89 -2.84 -3.68 -8.89
CA CYS A 89 -2.87 -2.29 -9.38
C CYS A 89 -4.13 -2.06 -10.19
N ARG A 90 -4.80 -0.92 -9.99
CA ARG A 90 -5.98 -0.57 -10.79
C ARG A 90 -5.55 -0.23 -12.22
N ALA A 91 -6.24 -0.77 -13.22
CA ALA A 91 -5.91 -0.52 -14.62
C ALA A 91 -5.92 0.98 -14.93
N GLY A 92 -4.82 1.49 -15.49
CA GLY A 92 -4.66 2.91 -15.82
C GLY A 92 -4.25 3.83 -14.66
N LYS A 93 -3.95 3.29 -13.47
CA LYS A 93 -3.45 4.03 -12.29
C LYS A 93 -2.30 3.24 -11.64
N GLY A 94 -1.15 3.87 -11.41
CA GLY A 94 -0.01 3.24 -10.73
C GLY A 94 1.13 2.84 -11.68
N ALA A 95 2.20 2.27 -11.12
CA ALA A 95 3.45 1.91 -11.80
C ALA A 95 3.24 1.19 -13.13
N ASP A 96 4.23 1.22 -14.03
CA ASP A 96 4.18 0.42 -15.25
C ASP A 96 4.06 -1.06 -14.83
N ASN A 97 2.84 -1.62 -14.89
CA ASN A 97 2.52 -2.98 -14.45
C ASN A 97 3.46 -4.00 -15.12
N SER A 98 3.99 -3.64 -16.30
CA SER A 98 4.98 -4.43 -17.02
C SER A 98 6.34 -4.46 -16.31
N ASP A 99 6.83 -3.34 -15.78
CA ASP A 99 8.07 -3.25 -15.01
C ASP A 99 7.94 -3.99 -13.67
N LEU A 100 6.79 -3.84 -13.00
CA LEU A 100 6.50 -4.57 -11.77
C LEU A 100 6.53 -6.09 -12.01
N LEU A 101 5.81 -6.56 -13.04
CA LEU A 101 5.82 -7.97 -13.41
C LEU A 101 7.22 -8.46 -13.83
N LYS A 102 8.00 -7.62 -14.50
CA LYS A 102 9.37 -7.94 -14.92
C LYS A 102 10.30 -8.11 -13.71
N ALA A 103 10.24 -7.19 -12.74
CA ALA A 103 10.99 -7.29 -11.49
C ALA A 103 10.60 -8.55 -10.72
N LEU A 104 9.30 -8.84 -10.63
CA LEU A 104 8.79 -10.04 -9.98
C LEU A 104 9.25 -11.34 -10.65
N LYS A 105 9.22 -11.42 -11.99
CA LYS A 105 9.67 -12.59 -12.74
C LYS A 105 11.17 -12.85 -12.59
N ALA A 106 11.99 -11.81 -12.42
CA ALA A 106 13.42 -11.96 -12.15
C ALA A 106 13.68 -12.66 -10.80
N LEU A 107 12.81 -12.44 -9.81
CA LEU A 107 12.93 -13.02 -8.47
C LEU A 107 12.25 -14.40 -8.37
N ALA A 108 11.09 -14.52 -9.00
CA ALA A 108 10.23 -15.70 -9.03
C ALA A 108 9.64 -15.90 -10.44
N PRO A 109 10.28 -16.74 -11.28
CA PRO A 109 9.87 -16.94 -12.67
C PRO A 109 8.43 -17.45 -12.85
N GLY A 110 7.86 -18.08 -11.82
CA GLY A 110 6.46 -18.52 -11.80
C GLY A 110 5.44 -17.38 -11.63
N THR A 111 5.89 -16.13 -11.47
CA THR A 111 4.98 -15.00 -11.29
C THR A 111 4.21 -14.70 -12.55
N TYR A 112 2.90 -14.54 -12.40
CA TYR A 112 2.02 -14.07 -13.46
C TYR A 112 1.09 -12.98 -12.95
N SER A 113 0.59 -12.16 -13.88
CA SER A 113 -0.48 -11.22 -13.60
C SER A 113 -1.78 -11.69 -14.25
N LYS A 114 -2.91 -11.29 -13.67
CA LYS A 114 -4.23 -11.51 -14.30
C LYS A 114 -5.12 -10.29 -14.12
N ARG A 115 -5.88 -9.98 -15.16
CA ARG A 115 -6.91 -8.96 -15.08
C ARG A 115 -8.17 -9.52 -14.42
N ILE A 116 -8.57 -8.90 -13.33
CA ILE A 116 -9.77 -9.23 -12.57
C ILE A 116 -10.66 -7.99 -12.43
N LYS A 117 -11.96 -8.20 -12.28
CA LYS A 117 -12.91 -7.13 -12.00
C LYS A 117 -13.31 -7.22 -10.53
N GLY A 118 -13.26 -6.10 -9.82
CA GLY A 118 -13.66 -6.06 -8.43
C GLY A 118 -13.50 -4.69 -7.82
N GLN A 119 -13.47 -4.65 -6.50
CA GLN A 119 -13.42 -3.43 -5.71
C GLN A 119 -12.44 -3.68 -4.57
N TYR A 120 -11.22 -3.18 -4.74
CA TYR A 120 -10.09 -3.53 -3.88
C TYR A 120 -9.33 -2.29 -3.35
N GLY A 121 -9.81 -1.07 -3.60
CA GLY A 121 -9.09 0.15 -3.21
C GLY A 121 -7.92 0.46 -4.14
N ASP A 122 -6.75 0.80 -3.59
CA ASP A 122 -5.50 0.96 -4.36
C ASP A 122 -4.35 0.11 -3.78
N PRO A 123 -4.37 -1.22 -4.00
CA PRO A 123 -3.38 -2.12 -3.40
C PRO A 123 -2.03 -2.17 -4.10
N CYS A 124 -1.72 -1.17 -4.93
CA CYS A 124 -0.60 -1.27 -5.84
C CYS A 124 0.71 -1.18 -5.06
N PRO A 125 1.58 -2.19 -5.12
CA PRO A 125 2.88 -2.13 -4.47
C PRO A 125 3.69 -0.96 -5.03
N PRO A 126 4.57 -0.33 -4.22
CA PRO A 126 5.48 0.68 -4.73
C PRO A 126 6.39 0.07 -5.81
N SER A 127 6.79 0.88 -6.80
CA SER A 127 7.59 0.43 -7.95
C SER A 127 8.91 -0.23 -7.55
N GLY A 128 9.54 0.23 -6.46
CA GLY A 128 10.77 -0.32 -5.92
C GLY A 128 10.56 -1.50 -4.96
N ALA A 129 9.33 -1.99 -4.76
CA ALA A 129 9.06 -3.05 -3.79
C ALA A 129 9.87 -4.34 -4.03
N PHE A 130 10.22 -4.60 -5.29
CA PHE A 130 10.84 -5.85 -5.73
C PHE A 130 12.22 -5.65 -6.37
N THR A 131 12.80 -4.46 -6.27
CA THR A 131 14.18 -4.22 -6.71
C THR A 131 15.16 -4.61 -5.59
N PRO A 132 16.26 -5.33 -5.88
CA PRO A 132 17.34 -5.48 -4.91
C PRO A 132 17.85 -4.10 -4.45
N PRO A 133 18.20 -3.92 -3.16
CA PRO A 133 18.79 -2.67 -2.71
C PRO A 133 20.19 -2.51 -3.31
N ASP A 134 20.58 -1.28 -3.60
CA ASP A 134 21.98 -0.97 -3.82
C ASP A 134 22.74 -0.87 -2.48
N ALA A 135 24.04 -0.55 -2.56
CA ALA A 135 24.90 -0.44 -1.39
C ALA A 135 24.54 0.74 -0.47
N GLU A 136 23.91 1.79 -1.00
CA GLU A 136 23.52 2.99 -0.27
C GLU A 136 22.18 2.78 0.45
N GLU A 137 21.27 2.05 -0.18
CA GLU A 137 19.95 1.74 0.34
C GLU A 137 19.97 0.65 1.42
N LYS A 138 20.86 -0.34 1.26
CA LYS A 138 20.93 -1.53 2.11
C LYS A 138 21.00 -1.22 3.62
N PRO A 139 21.81 -0.27 4.12
CA PRO A 139 21.89 0.03 5.55
C PRO A 139 20.55 0.46 6.16
N TYR A 140 19.72 1.22 5.43
CA TYR A 140 18.40 1.65 5.90
C TYR A 140 17.47 0.45 6.08
N LEU A 141 17.49 -0.46 5.11
CA LEU A 141 16.62 -1.64 5.10
C LEU A 141 17.05 -2.68 6.14
N ASP A 142 18.36 -2.86 6.33
CA ASP A 142 18.90 -3.68 7.42
C ASP A 142 18.53 -3.09 8.79
N ARG A 143 18.50 -1.76 8.95
CA ARG A 143 18.05 -1.11 10.19
C ARG A 143 16.58 -1.41 10.46
N ILE A 144 15.69 -1.23 9.49
CA ILE A 144 14.26 -1.54 9.68
C ILE A 144 14.05 -3.04 9.96
N GLY A 145 14.81 -3.92 9.32
CA GLY A 145 14.77 -5.36 9.61
C GLY A 145 15.13 -5.70 11.06
N LYS A 146 16.06 -4.95 11.67
CA LYS A 146 16.44 -5.10 13.10
C LYS A 146 15.48 -4.38 14.04
N GLU A 147 14.91 -3.26 13.59
CA GLU A 147 14.08 -2.36 14.37
C GLU A 147 12.70 -2.13 13.72
N PRO A 148 11.87 -3.18 13.54
CA PRO A 148 10.63 -3.09 12.76
C PRO A 148 9.52 -2.22 13.39
N LYS A 149 9.74 -1.71 14.60
CA LYS A 149 8.83 -0.80 15.32
C LYS A 149 9.43 0.58 15.57
N SER A 150 10.56 0.88 14.93
CA SER A 150 11.27 2.15 15.10
C SER A 150 10.79 3.16 14.07
N ALA A 151 10.00 4.14 14.51
CA ALA A 151 9.56 5.24 13.66
C ALA A 151 10.77 5.97 13.03
N ASP A 152 11.85 6.15 13.78
CA ASP A 152 13.10 6.77 13.30
C ASP A 152 13.76 5.96 12.16
N ALA A 153 13.65 4.63 12.17
CA ALA A 153 14.20 3.79 11.11
C ALA A 153 13.41 3.96 9.80
N PHE A 154 12.08 4.00 9.89
CA PHE A 154 11.22 4.28 8.74
C PHE A 154 11.37 5.71 8.23
N TYR A 155 11.44 6.71 9.12
CA TYR A 155 11.71 8.10 8.77
C TYR A 155 13.04 8.27 8.04
N ALA A 156 14.12 7.67 8.54
CA ALA A 156 15.43 7.74 7.88
C ALA A 156 15.39 7.15 6.47
N TYR A 157 14.67 6.05 6.27
CA TYR A 157 14.51 5.46 4.95
C TYR A 157 13.62 6.32 4.03
N ALA A 158 12.56 6.92 4.56
CA ALA A 158 11.72 7.88 3.83
C ALA A 158 12.54 9.06 3.31
N LEU A 159 13.46 9.60 4.14
CA LEU A 159 14.35 10.69 3.75
C LEU A 159 15.28 10.29 2.60
N TYR A 160 15.92 9.13 2.70
CA TYR A 160 16.74 8.58 1.61
C TYR A 160 15.96 8.42 0.30
N LEU A 161 14.72 7.90 0.38
CA LEU A 161 13.87 7.75 -0.80
C LEU A 161 13.50 9.10 -1.43
N LYS A 162 13.24 10.12 -0.59
CA LYS A 162 12.97 11.48 -1.04
C LYS A 162 14.19 12.08 -1.76
N GLU A 163 15.39 11.91 -1.20
CA GLU A 163 16.65 12.36 -1.82
C GLU A 163 16.92 11.65 -3.15
N SER A 164 16.52 10.38 -3.24
CA SER A 164 16.59 9.56 -4.45
C SER A 164 15.44 9.82 -5.45
N SER A 165 14.64 10.88 -5.26
CA SER A 165 13.46 11.22 -6.08
C SER A 165 12.36 10.15 -6.15
N ARG A 166 12.38 9.16 -5.25
CA ARG A 166 11.36 8.11 -5.12
C ARG A 166 10.21 8.58 -4.21
N LEU A 167 9.61 9.72 -4.55
CA LEU A 167 8.71 10.48 -3.67
C LEU A 167 7.48 9.69 -3.19
N LYS A 168 6.90 8.86 -4.06
CA LYS A 168 5.74 8.01 -3.67
C LYS A 168 6.13 6.97 -2.62
N GLU A 169 7.31 6.39 -2.74
CA GLU A 169 7.81 5.40 -1.78
C GLU A 169 8.21 6.08 -0.47
N ALA A 170 8.80 7.28 -0.56
CA ALA A 170 9.09 8.12 0.59
C ALA A 170 7.83 8.44 1.40
N GLN A 171 6.71 8.75 0.72
CA GLN A 171 5.43 9.03 1.39
C GLN A 171 4.94 7.82 2.19
N VAL A 172 4.95 6.62 1.60
CA VAL A 172 4.53 5.39 2.29
C VAL A 172 5.37 5.14 3.55
N MET A 173 6.69 5.33 3.48
CA MET A 173 7.57 5.13 4.64
C MET A 173 7.39 6.22 5.70
N ALA A 174 7.13 7.47 5.31
CA ALA A 174 6.84 8.57 6.23
C ALA A 174 5.50 8.35 6.96
N ASP A 175 4.46 7.91 6.23
CA ASP A 175 3.17 7.57 6.81
C ASP A 175 3.30 6.44 7.82
N HIS A 176 4.07 5.39 7.50
CA HIS A 176 4.30 4.30 8.45
C HIS A 176 5.08 4.75 9.71
N ALA A 177 6.03 5.68 9.57
CA ALA A 177 6.69 6.29 10.73
C ALA A 177 5.68 7.02 11.63
N LEU A 178 4.69 7.70 11.04
CA LEU A 178 3.61 8.39 11.77
C LEU A 178 2.58 7.44 12.38
N GLU A 179 2.32 6.29 11.77
CA GLU A 179 1.51 5.23 12.38
C GLU A 179 2.16 4.69 13.65
N LEU A 180 3.48 4.48 13.63
CA LEU A 180 4.25 4.02 14.78
C LEU A 180 4.42 5.11 15.85
N ALA A 181 4.63 6.36 15.43
CA ALA A 181 4.81 7.51 16.31
C ALA A 181 4.09 8.75 15.75
N PRO A 182 2.80 8.95 16.07
CA PRO A 182 2.01 10.08 15.57
C PRO A 182 2.54 11.46 15.95
N GLN A 183 3.47 11.54 16.90
CA GLN A 183 4.10 12.77 17.38
C GLN A 183 5.53 12.96 16.83
N HIS A 184 5.95 12.16 15.84
CA HIS A 184 7.27 12.30 15.24
C HIS A 184 7.34 13.55 14.36
N GLU A 185 7.88 14.64 14.90
CA GLU A 185 7.87 15.96 14.26
C GLU A 185 8.54 15.97 12.88
N ASP A 186 9.71 15.33 12.73
CA ASP A 186 10.40 15.31 11.43
C ASP A 186 9.65 14.50 10.36
N ALA A 187 9.00 13.39 10.75
CA ALA A 187 8.18 12.60 9.85
C ALA A 187 6.92 13.37 9.41
N LYS A 188 6.29 14.15 10.30
CA LYS A 188 5.17 15.04 9.95
C LYS A 188 5.62 16.09 8.93
N ALA A 189 6.75 16.73 9.18
CA ALA A 189 7.29 17.74 8.27
C ALA A 189 7.62 17.15 6.89
N LEU A 190 8.22 15.96 6.86
CA LEU A 190 8.51 15.24 5.61
C LEU A 190 7.23 14.86 4.86
N ALA A 191 6.22 14.29 5.54
CA ALA A 191 4.95 13.92 4.92
C ALA A 191 4.22 15.14 4.33
N GLN A 192 4.22 16.28 5.03
CA GLN A 192 3.65 17.54 4.50
C GLN A 192 4.39 18.02 3.25
N MET A 193 5.72 17.97 3.26
CA MET A 193 6.53 18.32 2.09
C MET A 193 6.25 17.41 0.90
N LEU A 194 6.21 16.10 1.13
CA LEU A 194 5.95 15.10 0.09
C LEU A 194 4.54 15.25 -0.48
N MET A 195 3.54 15.56 0.34
CA MET A 195 2.18 15.86 -0.13
C MET A 195 2.18 17.00 -1.16
N VAL A 196 2.90 18.09 -0.90
CA VAL A 196 3.03 19.21 -1.86
C VAL A 196 3.74 18.75 -3.14
N LEU A 197 4.88 18.06 -3.01
CA LEU A 197 5.66 17.60 -4.16
C LEU A 197 4.96 16.55 -5.04
N LEU A 198 3.98 15.83 -4.50
CA LEU A 198 3.20 14.83 -5.22
C LEU A 198 1.93 15.39 -5.88
N THR A 199 1.56 16.63 -5.56
CA THR A 199 0.39 17.32 -6.14
C THR A 199 0.70 18.23 -7.32
N ASP A 200 1.98 18.52 -7.56
CA ASP A 200 2.49 19.29 -8.72
C ASP A 200 2.79 18.38 -9.92
#